data_AF-A0A0F9IG52-F1
#
_entry.id   AF-A0A0F9IG52-F1
#
_cell.length_a   1.000
_cell.length_b   1.000
_cell.length_c   1.000
_cell.angle_alpha   90.00
_cell.angle_beta   90.00
_cell.angle_gamma   90.00
#
_symmetry.space_group_name_H-M   'P 1'
#
loop_
_entity.id
_entity.type
_entity.pdbx_description
1 polymer ?
#
loop_
_entity_poly.entity_id
_entity_poly.type
_entity_poly.pdbx_seq_one_letter_code
_entity_poly.pdbx_strand_id
1 'polypeptide(L)'
;MKKTILNNLPHSLINNYAIRTESYEEIDYIIVPVVMMVEGVHNGSRGPILYTTLELSQSASLWNGFPVIVNHPTDENGKGTSAVDVSQEQIVGTIQNSHMDGSKLKADLRIDIASLSNMSEETLQSIRNQSPLDVSIGVFTDDEEVSGEFNNITYNAIAHNLTPDHLALLPGETGACSFDDGCGIRNQKSKVKVNKSQIKIQFKLNMK
;
A
#
# COMPACT_ATOMS: atom_id res chain seq x y z
N MET A 1 -42.62 -15.95 27.79
CA MET A 1 -41.43 -16.58 27.17
C MET A 1 -40.70 -15.50 26.38
N LYS A 2 -39.56 -15.02 26.89
CA LYS A 2 -38.75 -13.96 26.26
C LYS A 2 -37.94 -14.58 25.12
N LYS A 3 -38.05 -14.00 23.91
CA LYS A 3 -37.26 -14.40 22.74
C LYS A 3 -36.04 -13.49 22.68
N THR A 4 -34.87 -14.07 22.91
CA THR A 4 -33.58 -13.37 22.87
C THR A 4 -33.13 -13.13 21.43
N ILE A 5 -32.93 -11.85 21.14
CA ILE A 5 -31.98 -11.15 20.25
C ILE A 5 -30.98 -12.03 19.47
N LEU A 6 -30.88 -11.78 18.17
CA LEU A 6 -29.59 -11.75 17.46
C LEU A 6 -29.60 -10.53 16.52
N ASN A 7 -28.82 -9.51 16.89
CA ASN A 7 -28.54 -8.33 16.09
C ASN A 7 -27.62 -8.74 14.93
N ASN A 8 -28.03 -8.41 13.70
CA ASN A 8 -27.16 -8.46 12.53
C ASN A 8 -26.16 -7.30 12.61
N LEU A 9 -24.89 -7.59 12.88
CA LEU A 9 -23.78 -6.70 12.57
C LEU A 9 -23.20 -7.11 11.21
N PRO A 10 -22.86 -6.16 10.31
CA PRO A 10 -22.20 -6.47 9.05
C PRO A 10 -20.84 -7.11 9.35
N HIS A 11 -20.45 -8.12 8.57
CA HIS A 11 -19.09 -8.65 8.58
C HIS A 11 -18.12 -7.50 8.29
N SER A 12 -17.53 -6.92 9.34
CA SER A 12 -16.36 -6.07 9.17
C SER A 12 -15.25 -6.95 8.63
N LEU A 13 -14.66 -6.54 7.52
CA LEU A 13 -13.45 -7.13 6.96
C LEU A 13 -12.30 -6.78 7.91
N ILE A 14 -12.25 -7.41 9.08
CA ILE A 14 -11.11 -7.27 10.00
C ILE A 14 -9.91 -7.88 9.30
N ASN A 15 -8.98 -7.02 8.88
CA ASN A 15 -7.74 -7.47 8.30
C ASN A 15 -6.83 -7.92 9.45
N ASN A 16 -6.73 -9.23 9.68
CA ASN A 16 -6.06 -9.75 10.88
C ASN A 16 -4.52 -9.66 10.81
N TYR A 17 -3.96 -8.47 10.67
CA TYR A 17 -2.51 -8.24 10.67
C TYR A 17 -1.93 -8.03 12.04
N ALA A 18 -0.71 -8.52 12.26
CA ALA A 18 -0.03 -8.37 13.53
C ALA A 18 0.37 -6.90 13.73
N ILE A 19 -0.16 -6.28 14.78
CA ILE A 19 0.29 -5.00 15.28
C ILE A 19 1.31 -5.28 16.37
N ARG A 20 2.50 -4.69 16.25
CA ARG A 20 3.51 -4.69 17.31
C ARG A 20 3.65 -3.28 17.88
N THR A 21 4.03 -3.20 19.14
CA THR A 21 4.35 -1.94 19.80
C THR A 21 5.75 -2.03 20.38
N GLU A 22 6.55 -0.98 20.20
CA GLU A 22 7.92 -0.88 20.71
C GLU A 22 8.10 0.49 21.34
N SER A 23 8.83 0.57 22.46
CA SER A 23 9.19 1.85 23.09
C SER A 23 10.71 2.02 23.02
N TYR A 24 11.18 3.16 22.55
CA TYR A 24 12.60 3.50 22.47
C TYR A 24 12.80 4.97 22.81
N GLU A 25 13.69 5.27 23.77
CA GLU A 25 13.96 6.65 24.24
C GLU A 25 12.68 7.44 24.59
N GLU A 26 11.76 6.81 25.32
CA GLU A 26 10.46 7.38 25.73
C GLU A 26 9.46 7.65 24.58
N ILE A 27 9.80 7.26 23.35
CA ILE A 27 8.89 7.31 22.20
C ILE A 27 8.24 5.95 22.00
N ASP A 28 6.91 5.93 21.94
CA ASP A 28 6.11 4.74 21.64
C ASP A 28 5.84 4.65 20.14
N TYR A 29 6.17 3.49 19.59
CA TYR A 29 5.99 3.15 18.18
C TYR A 29 4.95 2.07 18.00
N ILE A 30 4.17 2.18 16.93
CA ILE A 30 3.36 1.11 16.38
C ILE A 30 4.02 0.59 15.10
N ILE A 31 4.14 -0.72 14.99
CA ILE A 31 4.77 -1.40 13.86
C ILE A 31 3.75 -2.28 13.17
N VAL A 32 3.54 -2.01 11.88
CA VAL A 32 2.51 -2.67 11.07
C VAL A 32 3.04 -3.07 9.70
N PRO A 33 2.62 -4.24 9.19
CA PRO A 33 3.02 -4.69 7.86
C PRO A 33 2.25 -3.94 6.77
N VAL A 34 2.92 -3.69 5.64
CA VAL A 34 2.34 -3.01 4.48
C VAL A 34 2.70 -3.72 3.18
N VAL A 35 1.75 -3.75 2.24
CA VAL A 35 2.06 -3.98 0.83
C VAL A 35 2.07 -2.61 0.16
N MET A 36 3.25 -2.14 -0.21
CA MET A 36 3.48 -0.78 -0.72
C MET A 36 3.04 -0.67 -2.18
N MET A 37 3.34 -1.70 -2.97
CA MET A 37 2.98 -1.79 -4.38
C MET A 37 2.88 -3.25 -4.80
N VAL A 38 2.04 -3.52 -5.80
CA VAL A 38 1.97 -4.81 -6.51
C VAL A 38 2.37 -4.55 -7.96
N GLU A 39 3.01 -5.51 -8.64
CA GLU A 39 3.19 -5.43 -10.09
C GLU A 39 1.86 -5.15 -10.79
N GLY A 40 1.87 -4.20 -11.73
CA GLY A 40 0.69 -3.88 -12.50
C GLY A 40 0.70 -2.47 -13.06
N VAL A 41 -0.42 -2.15 -13.72
CA VAL A 41 -0.68 -0.81 -14.23
C VAL A 41 -1.36 -0.01 -13.14
N HIS A 42 -0.74 1.08 -12.70
CA HIS A 42 -1.25 1.96 -11.65
C HIS A 42 -1.52 3.33 -12.21
N ASN A 43 -2.72 3.86 -11.96
CA ASN A 43 -3.14 5.15 -12.49
C ASN A 43 -2.89 6.26 -11.45
N GLY A 44 -1.65 6.78 -11.47
CA GLY A 44 -1.24 7.89 -10.61
C GLY A 44 -1.41 9.26 -11.27
N SER A 45 -0.73 10.27 -10.73
CA SER A 45 -0.73 11.64 -11.28
C SER A 45 -0.20 11.76 -12.71
N ARG A 46 0.61 10.79 -13.16
CA ARG A 46 1.18 10.70 -14.50
C ARG A 46 0.38 9.78 -15.44
N GLY A 47 -0.79 9.30 -15.03
CA GLY A 47 -1.60 8.38 -15.80
C GLY A 47 -1.25 6.90 -15.56
N PRO A 48 -1.69 5.99 -16.46
CA PRO A 48 -1.52 4.55 -16.30
C PRO A 48 -0.09 4.11 -16.66
N ILE A 49 0.72 3.84 -15.63
CA ILE A 49 2.11 3.41 -15.77
C ILE A 49 2.25 1.97 -15.30
N LEU A 50 2.97 1.15 -16.07
CA LEU A 50 3.31 -0.22 -15.70
C LEU A 50 4.52 -0.23 -14.76
N TYR A 51 4.33 -0.80 -13.57
CA TYR A 51 5.39 -1.11 -12.62
C TYR A 51 5.63 -2.61 -12.63
N THR A 52 6.81 -3.03 -13.13
CA THR A 52 7.15 -4.45 -13.26
C THR A 52 7.78 -5.00 -11.99
N THR A 53 7.67 -6.31 -11.75
CA THR A 53 8.37 -6.98 -10.65
C THR A 53 9.88 -6.76 -10.72
N LEU A 54 10.47 -6.70 -11.92
CA LEU A 54 11.90 -6.46 -12.11
C LEU A 54 12.31 -5.09 -11.53
N GLU A 55 11.61 -4.05 -11.92
CA GLU A 55 11.88 -2.66 -11.51
C GLU A 55 11.60 -2.44 -10.02
N LEU A 56 10.52 -3.02 -9.49
CA LEU A 56 10.25 -3.03 -8.05
C LEU A 56 11.35 -3.77 -7.27
N SER A 57 11.86 -4.89 -7.79
CA SER A 57 12.91 -5.67 -7.12
C SER A 57 14.24 -4.92 -7.02
N GLN A 58 14.58 -4.11 -8.03
CA GLN A 58 15.81 -3.33 -8.04
C GLN A 58 15.79 -2.21 -6.99
N SER A 59 14.62 -1.64 -6.69
CA SER A 59 14.46 -0.59 -5.67
C SER A 59 14.12 -1.10 -4.27
N ALA A 60 13.78 -2.39 -4.12
CA ALA A 60 13.17 -2.92 -2.91
C ALA A 60 13.93 -2.58 -1.61
N SER A 61 15.25 -2.78 -1.59
CA SER A 61 16.07 -2.49 -0.40
C SER A 61 16.26 -0.99 -0.14
N LEU A 62 16.10 -0.14 -1.16
CA LEU A 62 16.34 1.30 -1.08
C LEU A 62 15.28 2.00 -0.22
N TRP A 63 14.07 1.45 -0.13
CA TRP A 63 12.97 2.03 0.64
C TRP A 63 13.22 2.11 2.15
N ASN A 64 14.18 1.35 2.69
CA ASN A 64 14.44 1.37 4.14
C ASN A 64 14.95 2.74 4.58
N GLY A 65 14.33 3.30 5.63
CA GLY A 65 14.66 4.61 6.17
C GLY A 65 13.91 5.77 5.50
N PHE A 66 13.16 5.54 4.43
CA PHE A 66 12.33 6.59 3.82
C PHE A 66 11.11 6.92 4.71
N PRO A 67 10.63 8.17 4.66
CA PRO A 67 9.61 8.66 5.57
C PRO A 67 8.23 8.07 5.28
N VAL A 68 7.46 7.92 6.36
CA VAL A 68 6.01 7.67 6.33
C VAL A 68 5.31 8.96 6.71
N ILE A 69 4.35 9.38 5.89
CA ILE A 69 3.60 10.63 6.04
C ILE A 69 2.09 10.35 5.95
N VAL A 70 1.26 11.29 6.41
CA VAL A 70 -0.20 11.25 6.21
C VAL A 70 -0.55 12.11 4.99
N ASN A 71 -1.27 11.51 4.03
CA ASN A 71 -1.52 12.07 2.69
C ASN A 71 -0.25 12.37 1.89
N HIS A 72 -0.39 12.69 0.60
CA HIS A 72 0.75 13.12 -0.20
C HIS A 72 1.22 14.52 0.22
N PRO A 73 2.54 14.80 0.20
CA PRO A 73 3.07 16.08 0.62
C PRO A 73 2.77 17.13 -0.45
N THR A 74 2.39 18.33 -0.01
CA THR A 74 2.14 19.48 -0.89
C THR A 74 2.92 20.70 -0.42
N ASP A 75 3.32 21.56 -1.36
CA ASP A 75 3.86 22.88 -1.06
C ASP A 75 2.78 23.85 -0.52
N GLU A 76 3.20 25.08 -0.22
CA GLU A 76 2.33 26.15 0.29
C GLU A 76 1.16 26.52 -0.64
N ASN A 77 1.24 26.14 -1.93
CA ASN A 77 0.21 26.38 -2.94
C ASN A 77 -0.66 25.14 -3.19
N GLY A 78 -0.46 24.05 -2.43
CA GLY A 78 -1.19 22.80 -2.58
C GLY A 78 -0.69 21.94 -3.75
N LYS A 79 0.48 22.24 -4.33
CA LYS A 79 1.08 21.43 -5.40
C LYS A 79 1.88 20.29 -4.78
N GLY A 80 1.73 19.07 -5.30
CA GLY A 80 2.50 17.91 -4.85
C GLY A 80 4.01 18.15 -4.88
N THR A 81 4.70 17.77 -3.81
CA THR A 81 6.16 17.94 -3.62
C THR A 81 6.81 16.66 -3.11
N SER A 82 8.14 16.66 -2.92
CA SER A 82 8.88 15.57 -2.29
C SER A 82 8.74 15.61 -0.77
N ALA A 83 8.78 14.45 -0.13
CA ALA A 83 8.83 14.36 1.33
C ALA A 83 10.14 14.90 1.95
N VAL A 84 11.18 15.17 1.17
CA VAL A 84 12.40 15.83 1.68
C VAL A 84 12.23 17.34 1.84
N ASP A 85 11.23 17.92 1.16
CA ASP A 85 10.95 19.36 1.15
C ASP A 85 9.89 19.77 2.17
N VAL A 86 9.29 18.81 2.88
CA VAL A 86 8.27 19.08 3.92
C VAL A 86 8.87 19.18 5.32
N SER A 87 8.11 19.81 6.23
CA SER A 87 8.50 19.89 7.65
C SER A 87 8.62 18.49 8.26
N GLN A 88 9.59 18.32 9.17
CA GLN A 88 9.73 17.10 9.98
C GLN A 88 8.46 16.75 10.75
N GLU A 89 7.64 17.75 11.09
CA GLU A 89 6.35 17.56 11.78
C GLU A 89 5.31 16.81 10.92
N GLN A 90 5.52 16.73 9.61
CA GLN A 90 4.66 15.96 8.69
C GLN A 90 5.05 14.47 8.60
N ILE A 91 6.22 14.11 9.13
CA ILE A 91 6.73 12.74 9.13
C ILE A 91 6.25 12.03 10.39
N VAL A 92 5.47 10.98 10.21
CA VAL A 92 4.88 10.18 11.31
C VAL A 92 5.62 8.86 11.53
N GLY A 93 6.55 8.49 10.66
CA GLY A 93 7.27 7.22 10.79
C GLY A 93 8.32 6.98 9.72
N THR A 94 8.79 5.74 9.68
CA THR A 94 9.82 5.28 8.76
C THR A 94 9.50 3.88 8.21
N ILE A 95 9.93 3.63 6.98
CA ILE A 95 9.82 2.32 6.32
C ILE A 95 10.99 1.43 6.77
N GLN A 96 10.70 0.18 7.11
CA GLN A 96 11.68 -0.81 7.56
C GLN A 96 11.43 -2.17 6.91
N ASN A 97 12.45 -3.03 6.89
CA ASN A 97 12.37 -4.39 6.36
C ASN A 97 11.75 -4.48 4.95
N SER A 98 12.05 -3.51 4.08
CA SER A 98 11.52 -3.50 2.72
C SER A 98 12.12 -4.62 1.88
N HIS A 99 11.26 -5.39 1.21
CA HIS A 99 11.62 -6.57 0.43
C HIS A 99 10.53 -6.94 -0.60
N MET A 100 10.89 -7.78 -1.57
CA MET A 100 9.93 -8.40 -2.48
C MET A 100 9.41 -9.73 -1.89
N ASP A 101 8.11 -9.96 -2.05
CA ASP A 101 7.48 -11.28 -1.87
C ASP A 101 6.60 -11.59 -3.10
N GLY A 102 7.18 -12.38 -4.02
CA GLY A 102 6.62 -12.56 -5.36
C GLY A 102 6.59 -11.23 -6.11
N SER A 103 5.42 -10.86 -6.62
CA SER A 103 5.20 -9.60 -7.35
C SER A 103 4.78 -8.43 -6.44
N LYS A 104 4.98 -8.54 -5.12
CA LYS A 104 4.58 -7.52 -4.13
C LYS A 104 5.81 -6.91 -3.47
N LEU A 105 5.90 -5.58 -3.49
CA LEU A 105 6.82 -4.82 -2.67
C LEU A 105 6.21 -4.63 -1.28
N LYS A 106 6.89 -5.12 -0.25
CA LYS A 106 6.42 -5.16 1.13
C LYS A 106 7.42 -4.50 2.07
N ALA A 107 6.91 -4.02 3.19
CA ALA A 107 7.71 -3.50 4.28
C ALA A 107 6.97 -3.63 5.62
N ASP A 108 7.64 -3.22 6.68
CA ASP A 108 7.03 -2.81 7.94
C ASP A 108 7.09 -1.27 8.04
N LEU A 109 6.04 -0.66 8.56
CA LEU A 109 6.03 0.75 8.92
C LEU A 109 6.27 0.86 10.42
N ARG A 110 7.32 1.57 10.84
CA ARG A 110 7.56 1.95 12.23
C ARG A 110 7.09 3.39 12.42
N ILE A 111 5.95 3.55 13.07
CA ILE A 111 5.21 4.80 13.17
C ILE A 111 5.24 5.28 14.61
N ASP A 112 5.60 6.54 14.83
CA ASP A 112 5.50 7.22 16.13
C ASP A 112 4.02 7.48 16.43
N ILE A 113 3.54 6.93 17.55
CA ILE A 113 2.13 6.99 17.93
C ILE A 113 1.70 8.43 18.23
N ALA A 114 2.55 9.22 18.89
CA ALA A 114 2.22 10.60 19.23
C ALA A 114 2.19 11.48 17.98
N SER A 115 3.18 11.34 17.09
CA SER A 115 3.22 12.07 15.82
C SER A 115 2.02 11.74 14.93
N LEU A 116 1.67 10.45 14.80
CA LEU A 116 0.48 10.06 14.04
C LEU A 116 -0.82 10.55 14.68
N SER A 117 -0.97 10.45 16.00
CA SER A 117 -2.16 10.93 16.72
C SER A 117 -2.38 12.43 16.52
N ASN A 118 -1.31 13.22 16.63
CA ASN A 118 -1.34 14.67 16.43
C ASN A 118 -1.70 15.04 14.98
N MET A 119 -1.19 14.29 14.00
CA MET A 119 -1.46 14.53 12.58
C MET A 119 -2.85 14.05 12.16
N SER A 120 -3.23 12.84 12.56
CA SER A 120 -4.48 12.18 12.20
C SER A 120 -4.81 11.06 13.19
N GLU A 121 -5.53 11.41 14.25
CA GLU A 121 -6.07 10.43 15.19
C GLU A 121 -6.96 9.39 14.49
N GLU A 122 -7.68 9.77 13.43
CA GLU A 122 -8.48 8.84 12.62
C GLU A 122 -7.62 7.75 11.96
N THR A 123 -6.44 8.09 11.45
CA THR A 123 -5.50 7.12 10.86
C THR A 123 -5.00 6.15 11.93
N LEU A 124 -4.63 6.65 13.10
CA LEU A 124 -4.20 5.81 14.23
C LEU A 124 -5.31 4.85 14.66
N GLN A 125 -6.55 5.33 14.74
CA GLN A 125 -7.70 4.47 15.08
C GLN A 125 -7.99 3.45 13.98
N SER A 126 -7.84 3.80 12.71
CA SER A 126 -7.98 2.86 11.59
C SER A 126 -6.96 1.72 11.70
N ILE A 127 -5.71 2.03 12.05
CA ILE A 127 -4.68 1.02 12.31
C ILE A 127 -5.05 0.14 13.50
N ARG A 128 -5.39 0.74 14.65
CA ARG A 128 -5.74 -0.01 15.88
C ARG A 128 -6.95 -0.93 15.68
N ASN A 129 -7.94 -0.48 14.92
CA ASN A 129 -9.14 -1.24 14.61
C ASN A 129 -8.94 -2.22 13.45
N GLN A 130 -7.75 -2.25 12.84
CA GLN A 130 -7.42 -3.05 11.67
C GLN A 130 -8.40 -2.84 10.50
N SER A 131 -8.90 -1.60 10.38
CA SER A 131 -9.71 -1.17 9.25
C SER A 131 -8.84 -1.17 7.98
N PRO A 132 -9.42 -1.41 6.80
CA PRO A 132 -8.74 -1.16 5.53
C PRO A 132 -8.15 0.25 5.50
N LEU A 133 -6.87 0.34 5.18
CA LEU A 133 -6.15 1.61 5.05
C LEU A 133 -5.27 1.52 3.80
N ASP A 134 -5.63 2.32 2.81
CA ASP A 134 -4.86 2.52 1.59
C ASP A 134 -3.54 3.23 1.90
N VAL A 135 -2.57 2.97 1.02
CA VAL A 135 -1.28 3.66 1.02
C VAL A 135 -0.92 4.02 -0.41
N SER A 136 -0.01 4.98 -0.56
CA SER A 136 0.59 5.31 -1.84
C SER A 136 2.08 5.54 -1.66
N ILE A 137 2.85 5.31 -2.72
CA ILE A 137 4.28 5.59 -2.73
C ILE A 137 4.56 6.86 -3.54
N GLY A 138 5.41 7.73 -3.02
CA GLY A 138 6.11 8.73 -3.80
C GLY A 138 7.38 8.12 -4.35
N VAL A 139 7.57 8.17 -5.67
CA VAL A 139 8.71 7.57 -6.35
C VAL A 139 9.06 8.37 -7.60
N PHE A 140 10.35 8.63 -7.80
CA PHE A 140 10.87 9.14 -9.06
C PHE A 140 11.22 7.99 -9.98
N THR A 141 10.93 8.13 -11.28
CA THR A 141 11.15 7.07 -12.28
C THR A 141 11.62 7.70 -13.58
N ASP A 142 12.40 6.93 -14.33
CA ASP A 142 12.64 7.15 -15.74
C ASP A 142 11.55 6.43 -16.52
N ASP A 143 10.60 7.16 -17.10
CA ASP A 143 9.47 6.54 -17.81
C ASP A 143 9.83 6.26 -19.27
N GLU A 144 9.72 5.00 -19.70
CA GLU A 144 9.71 4.66 -21.12
C GLU A 144 8.30 4.88 -21.67
N GLU A 145 8.12 5.93 -22.49
CA GLU A 145 6.83 6.27 -23.13
C GLU A 145 6.47 5.25 -24.23
N VAL A 146 5.93 4.11 -23.82
CA VAL A 146 5.44 3.05 -24.70
C VAL A 146 4.05 2.59 -24.26
N SER A 147 3.14 2.53 -25.24
CA SER A 147 1.80 2.00 -24.99
C SER A 147 1.77 0.48 -25.13
N GLY A 148 1.05 -0.18 -24.24
CA GLY A 148 0.87 -1.63 -24.26
C GLY A 148 -0.26 -2.09 -23.37
N GLU A 149 -0.30 -3.40 -23.11
CA GLU A 149 -1.31 -4.04 -22.28
C GLU A 149 -0.66 -5.03 -21.33
N PHE A 150 -1.05 -4.97 -20.06
CA PHE A 150 -0.66 -5.92 -19.03
C PHE A 150 -1.92 -6.44 -18.33
N ASN A 151 -2.16 -7.75 -18.36
CA ASN A 151 -3.36 -8.38 -17.79
C ASN A 151 -4.70 -7.75 -18.24
N ASN A 152 -4.82 -7.37 -19.51
CA ASN A 152 -6.00 -6.65 -20.07
C ASN A 152 -6.18 -5.22 -19.56
N ILE A 153 -5.14 -4.60 -18.98
CA ILE A 153 -5.12 -3.20 -18.59
C ILE A 153 -4.09 -2.47 -19.46
N THR A 154 -4.53 -1.42 -20.14
CA THR A 154 -3.67 -0.60 -21.00
C THR A 154 -2.79 0.32 -20.17
N TYR A 155 -1.51 0.43 -20.53
CA TYR A 155 -0.57 1.41 -19.97
C TYR A 155 0.00 2.28 -21.09
N ASN A 156 0.48 3.47 -20.72
CA ASN A 156 1.08 4.42 -21.65
C ASN A 156 2.59 4.62 -21.43
N ALA A 157 3.12 4.07 -20.33
CA ALA A 157 4.55 4.05 -20.06
C ALA A 157 4.94 2.87 -19.16
N ILE A 158 6.23 2.54 -19.15
CA ILE A 158 6.86 1.59 -18.21
C ILE A 158 7.79 2.39 -17.29
N ALA A 159 7.65 2.20 -15.97
CA ALA A 159 8.51 2.87 -15.00
C ALA A 159 9.84 2.13 -14.84
N HIS A 160 10.96 2.84 -15.02
CA HIS A 160 12.31 2.35 -14.76
C HIS A 160 13.02 3.11 -13.65
N ASN A 161 14.09 2.51 -13.11
CA ASN A 161 15.05 3.17 -12.21
C ASN A 161 14.38 3.85 -10.99
N LEU A 162 13.47 3.13 -10.33
CA LEU A 162 12.68 3.64 -9.22
C LEU A 162 13.57 4.17 -8.09
N THR A 163 13.46 5.47 -7.83
CA THR A 163 14.12 6.15 -6.72
C THR A 163 13.06 6.52 -5.67
N PRO A 164 13.06 5.86 -4.49
CA PRO A 164 12.09 6.12 -3.43
C PRO A 164 12.04 7.58 -2.98
N ASP A 165 10.86 8.03 -2.54
CA ASP A 165 10.67 9.34 -1.93
C ASP A 165 9.91 9.27 -0.58
N HIS A 166 8.75 8.60 -0.55
CA HIS A 166 7.97 8.40 0.68
C HIS A 166 6.91 7.31 0.56
N LEU A 167 6.32 6.96 1.70
CA LEU A 167 5.03 6.26 1.75
C LEU A 167 3.98 7.16 2.43
N ALA A 168 2.87 7.40 1.74
CA ALA A 168 1.72 8.11 2.24
C ALA A 168 0.68 7.12 2.80
N LEU A 169 0.22 7.37 4.02
CA LEU A 169 -0.99 6.78 4.59
C LEU A 169 -2.19 7.59 4.05
N LEU A 170 -3.20 6.91 3.51
CA LEU A 170 -4.33 7.56 2.84
C LEU A 170 -5.65 7.34 3.59
N PRO A 171 -5.89 8.02 4.73
CA PRO A 171 -7.15 7.94 5.43
C PRO A 171 -8.28 8.54 4.58
N GLY A 172 -9.21 7.70 4.13
CA GLY A 172 -10.37 8.15 3.34
C GLY A 172 -10.10 8.42 1.86
N GLU A 173 -8.88 8.17 1.38
CA GLU A 173 -8.50 8.26 -0.04
C GLU A 173 -8.12 6.89 -0.59
N THR A 174 -8.20 6.72 -1.91
CA THR A 174 -7.83 5.47 -2.60
C THR A 174 -6.48 5.66 -3.30
N GLY A 175 -5.52 4.79 -3.00
CA GLY A 175 -4.20 4.81 -3.65
C GLY A 175 -4.26 4.31 -5.09
N ALA A 176 -3.25 4.67 -5.90
CA ALA A 176 -3.14 4.18 -7.29
C ALA A 176 -3.03 2.64 -7.36
N CYS A 177 -2.39 2.04 -6.36
CA CYS A 177 -2.57 0.63 -6.00
C CYS A 177 -3.45 0.58 -4.75
N SER A 178 -4.72 0.20 -4.90
CA SER A 178 -5.66 0.28 -3.79
C SER A 178 -5.56 -0.90 -2.82
N PHE A 179 -6.25 -0.79 -1.68
CA PHE A 179 -6.46 -1.91 -0.76
C PHE A 179 -7.12 -3.10 -1.49
N ASP A 180 -8.08 -2.85 -2.36
CA ASP A 180 -8.75 -3.93 -3.11
C ASP A 180 -7.82 -4.55 -4.18
N ASP A 181 -6.89 -3.78 -4.74
CA ASP A 181 -5.87 -4.27 -5.69
C ASP A 181 -4.76 -5.08 -5.03
N GLY A 182 -4.68 -5.05 -3.69
CA GLY A 182 -3.72 -5.84 -2.94
C GLY A 182 -2.74 -5.06 -2.08
N CYS A 183 -2.81 -3.72 -2.10
CA CYS A 183 -1.91 -2.79 -1.40
C CYS A 183 -2.45 -2.31 -0.04
N GLY A 184 -1.74 -1.43 0.66
CA GLY A 184 -2.19 -0.90 1.95
C GLY A 184 -1.70 -1.69 3.16
N ILE A 185 -2.12 -1.26 4.35
CA ILE A 185 -1.71 -1.88 5.61
C ILE A 185 -2.41 -3.23 5.77
N ARG A 186 -1.64 -4.31 5.67
CA ARG A 186 -2.16 -5.68 5.63
C ARG A 186 -1.11 -6.71 5.97
N ASN A 187 -1.59 -7.91 6.23
CA ASN A 187 -0.74 -9.08 6.39
C ASN A 187 0.24 -9.28 5.23
N GLN A 188 1.50 -9.51 5.59
CA GLN A 188 2.51 -9.99 4.66
C GLN A 188 2.09 -11.34 4.05
N LYS A 189 1.38 -12.21 4.77
CA LYS A 189 0.93 -13.52 4.24
C LYS A 189 -0.49 -13.48 3.67
N SER A 190 -0.77 -12.62 2.70
CA SER A 190 -2.02 -12.74 1.94
C SER A 190 -1.91 -13.88 0.92
N LYS A 191 -2.32 -15.10 1.32
CA LYS A 191 -2.66 -16.15 0.34
C LYS A 191 -3.80 -15.62 -0.52
N VAL A 192 -3.52 -15.30 -1.78
CA VAL A 192 -4.57 -15.02 -2.76
C VAL A 192 -5.49 -16.24 -2.78
N LYS A 193 -6.73 -16.10 -2.32
CA LYS A 193 -7.76 -17.12 -2.56
C LYS A 193 -8.11 -17.04 -4.04
N VAL A 194 -7.36 -17.74 -4.88
CA VAL A 194 -7.78 -18.00 -6.26
C VAL A 194 -9.08 -18.79 -6.16
N ASN A 195 -10.20 -18.14 -6.50
CA ASN A 195 -11.49 -18.79 -6.55
C ASN A 195 -11.47 -19.76 -7.75
N LYS A 196 -11.17 -21.04 -7.50
CA LYS A 196 -11.05 -22.10 -8.53
C LYS A 196 -12.34 -22.35 -9.32
N SER A 197 -13.42 -21.61 -9.07
CA SER A 197 -14.73 -21.79 -9.68
C SER A 197 -14.89 -21.23 -11.09
N GLN A 198 -13.93 -20.47 -11.63
CA GLN A 198 -14.04 -19.89 -12.99
C GLN A 198 -13.14 -20.52 -14.07
N ILE A 199 -12.29 -21.49 -13.75
CA ILE A 199 -11.55 -22.23 -14.78
C ILE A 199 -12.36 -23.46 -15.22
N LYS A 200 -13.42 -23.24 -16.00
CA LYS A 200 -13.97 -24.28 -16.87
C LYS A 200 -13.36 -24.15 -18.25
N ILE A 201 -12.13 -24.64 -18.41
CA ILE A 201 -11.56 -24.86 -19.74
C ILE A 201 -12.26 -26.09 -20.34
N GLN A 202 -13.12 -25.84 -21.32
CA GLN A 202 -13.86 -26.86 -22.03
C GLN A 202 -12.98 -27.43 -23.16
N PHE A 203 -12.08 -28.36 -22.85
CA PHE A 203 -11.45 -29.20 -23.88
C PHE A 203 -12.47 -30.22 -24.39
N LYS A 204 -13.22 -29.87 -25.43
CA LYS A 204 -13.88 -30.86 -26.29
C LYS A 204 -12.85 -31.42 -27.27
N LEU A 205 -12.22 -32.54 -26.89
CA LEU A 205 -11.56 -33.42 -27.84
C LEU A 205 -12.64 -34.12 -28.68
N ASN A 206 -12.82 -33.67 -29.92
CA ASN A 206 -13.50 -34.46 -30.94
C ASN A 206 -12.47 -35.46 -31.50
N MET A 207 -12.52 -36.70 -31.03
CA MET A 207 -12.00 -37.83 -31.80
C MET A 207 -13.12 -38.35 -32.70
N LYS A 208 -12.91 -38.23 -34.01
CA LYS A 208 -13.47 -39.14 -35.01
C LYS A 208 -12.31 -39.90 -35.62
#